data_AF-A0A3N5MRF9-F1
#
_entry.id   AF-A0A3N5MRF9-F1
#
_cell.length_a   1.000
_cell.length_b   1.000
_cell.length_c   1.000
_cell.angle_alpha   90.00
_cell.angle_beta   90.00
_cell.angle_gamma   90.00
#
_symmetry.space_group_name_H-M   'P 1'
#
loop_
_entity.id
_entity.type
_entity.pdbx_description
1 polymer ?
#
loop_
_entity_poly.entity_id
_entity_poly.type
_entity_poly.pdbx_seq_one_letter_code
_entity_poly.pdbx_strand_id
1 'polypeptide(L)'
;MGDRFIITRYRTDCYHCKKNADQIITAVPYQAQVACDNCGATRVFIPRIEDVSKEGEFIKIGCYDLWKLIETAECRNCHVTGPHDLTIGCRHFTVRCRNCGFTHFYKFDLEYIATDDLKA
;
A
#
# COMPACT_ATOMS: atom_id res chain seq x y z
N MET A 1 -6.62 -20.04 3.74
CA MET A 1 -7.04 -19.16 2.63
C MET A 1 -6.85 -17.75 3.13
N GLY A 2 -5.77 -17.09 2.70
CA GLY A 2 -5.25 -15.90 3.36
C GLY A 2 -5.94 -14.61 2.91
N ASP A 3 -6.19 -13.72 3.87
CA ASP A 3 -6.80 -12.40 3.77
C ASP A 3 -6.05 -11.46 2.80
N ARG A 4 -6.17 -11.71 1.49
CA ARG A 4 -5.65 -10.83 0.45
C ARG A 4 -6.64 -9.69 0.27
N PHE A 5 -6.35 -8.56 0.92
CA PHE A 5 -7.19 -7.39 0.89
C PHE A 5 -7.06 -6.64 -0.44
N ILE A 6 -5.85 -6.31 -0.88
CA ILE A 6 -5.60 -5.64 -2.18
C ILE A 6 -4.31 -6.16 -2.80
N ILE A 7 -4.36 -6.52 -4.08
CA ILE A 7 -3.17 -6.77 -4.92
C ILE A 7 -3.37 -6.04 -6.24
N THR A 8 -2.53 -5.04 -6.52
CA THR A 8 -2.60 -4.26 -7.76
C THR A 8 -1.20 -3.96 -8.31
N ARG A 9 -1.14 -3.50 -9.55
CA ARG A 9 0.08 -3.05 -10.23
C ARG A 9 -0.10 -1.61 -10.65
N TYR A 10 0.87 -0.77 -10.29
CA TYR A 10 0.87 0.64 -10.66
C TYR A 10 2.15 0.99 -11.43
N ARG A 11 1.99 1.37 -12.71
CA ARG A 11 3.12 1.76 -13.57
C ARG A 11 3.55 3.19 -13.25
N THR A 12 4.72 3.35 -12.67
CA THR A 12 5.26 4.67 -12.28
C THR A 12 6.78 4.60 -12.12
N ASP A 13 7.43 5.73 -11.91
CA ASP A 13 8.85 5.77 -11.62
C ASP A 13 9.14 5.14 -10.26
N CYS A 14 10.07 4.18 -10.25
CA CYS A 14 10.54 3.55 -9.02
C CYS A 14 11.28 4.57 -8.15
N TYR A 15 10.96 4.62 -6.86
CA TYR A 15 11.64 5.50 -5.91
C TYR A 15 13.16 5.26 -5.84
N HIS A 16 13.61 4.02 -6.08
CA HIS A 16 15.02 3.62 -6.01
C HIS A 16 15.73 3.75 -7.37
N CYS A 17 15.34 2.97 -8.39
CA CYS A 17 16.06 2.95 -9.68
C CYS A 17 15.63 4.06 -10.65
N LYS A 18 14.60 4.84 -10.33
CA LYS A 18 14.03 5.93 -11.15
C LYS A 18 13.54 5.52 -12.54
N LYS A 19 13.49 4.22 -12.85
CA LYS A 19 12.89 3.72 -14.09
C LYS A 19 11.37 3.64 -13.96
N ASN A 20 10.68 3.93 -15.05
CA ASN A 20 9.25 3.70 -15.17
C ASN A 20 8.96 2.19 -15.27
N ALA A 21 8.44 1.61 -14.18
CA ALA A 21 8.34 0.17 -13.98
C ALA A 21 7.08 -0.19 -13.15
N ASP A 22 6.61 -1.44 -13.19
CA ASP A 22 5.44 -1.82 -12.39
C ASP A 22 5.82 -1.84 -10.90
N GLN A 23 5.05 -1.12 -10.10
CA GLN A 23 5.09 -1.20 -8.66
C GLN A 23 3.97 -2.15 -8.22
N ILE A 24 4.37 -3.34 -7.76
CA ILE A 24 3.46 -4.37 -7.24
C ILE A 24 3.06 -3.95 -5.82
N ILE A 25 1.80 -3.60 -5.65
CA ILE A 25 1.23 -3.11 -4.40
C ILE A 25 0.41 -4.25 -3.80
N THR A 26 0.75 -4.64 -2.58
CA THR A 26 0.02 -5.66 -1.82
C THR A 26 -0.35 -5.08 -0.46
N ALA A 27 -1.62 -5.11 -0.11
CA ALA A 27 -2.09 -4.77 1.24
C ALA A 27 -2.84 -5.98 1.82
N VAL A 28 -2.48 -6.35 3.04
CA VAL A 28 -3.11 -7.39 3.85
C VAL A 28 -3.34 -6.85 5.27
N PRO A 29 -4.15 -7.50 6.12
CA PRO A 29 -4.49 -6.97 7.44
C PRO A 29 -3.29 -6.67 8.36
N TYR A 30 -2.18 -7.38 8.20
CA TYR A 30 -1.01 -7.23 9.07
C TYR A 30 0.19 -6.58 8.42
N GLN A 31 0.11 -6.24 7.13
CA GLN A 31 1.23 -5.72 6.35
C GLN A 31 0.75 -5.07 5.05
N ALA A 32 1.42 -4.02 4.60
CA ALA A 32 1.36 -3.57 3.22
C ALA A 32 2.77 -3.51 2.63
N GLN A 33 2.89 -3.77 1.34
CA GLN A 33 4.15 -3.86 0.61
C GLN A 33 4.02 -3.18 -0.75
N VAL A 34 5.09 -2.51 -1.16
CA VAL A 34 5.26 -1.97 -2.51
C VAL A 34 6.60 -2.45 -3.03
N ALA A 35 6.60 -3.24 -4.10
CA ALA A 35 7.80 -3.82 -4.70
C ALA A 35 7.94 -3.41 -6.18
N CYS A 36 9.12 -2.95 -6.57
CA CYS A 36 9.43 -2.63 -7.97
C CYS A 36 9.77 -3.90 -8.75
N ASP A 37 9.08 -4.14 -9.87
CA ASP A 37 9.32 -5.30 -10.74
C ASP A 37 10.67 -5.27 -11.47
N ASN A 38 11.26 -4.08 -11.65
CA ASN A 38 12.51 -3.92 -12.39
C ASN A 38 13.77 -4.06 -11.52
N CYS A 39 13.74 -3.62 -10.26
CA CYS A 39 14.95 -3.64 -9.40
C CYS A 39 14.77 -4.37 -8.06
N GLY A 40 13.57 -4.92 -7.77
CA GLY A 40 13.32 -5.63 -6.51
C GLY A 40 13.24 -4.73 -5.27
N ALA A 41 13.41 -3.41 -5.42
CA ALA A 41 13.30 -2.45 -4.33
C ALA A 41 11.91 -2.52 -3.70
N THR A 42 11.88 -2.84 -2.41
CA THR A 42 10.68 -3.20 -1.67
C THR A 42 10.57 -2.37 -0.39
N ARG A 43 9.41 -1.75 -0.22
CA ARG A 43 9.03 -1.06 1.02
C ARG A 43 7.95 -1.84 1.74
N VAL A 44 8.14 -2.06 3.03
CA VAL A 44 7.19 -2.74 3.91
C VAL A 44 6.61 -1.74 4.90
N PHE A 45 5.31 -1.82 5.10
CA PHE A 45 4.53 -1.00 6.00
C PHE A 45 3.76 -1.91 6.97
N ILE A 46 3.79 -1.59 8.26
CA ILE A 46 3.06 -2.34 9.29
C ILE A 46 1.86 -1.52 9.80
N PRO A 47 0.75 -2.18 10.19
CA PRO A 47 -0.40 -1.51 10.79
C PRO A 47 0.00 -0.64 11.96
N ARG A 48 -0.61 0.55 12.04
CA ARG A 48 -0.43 1.47 13.17
C ARG A 48 -1.75 1.73 13.88
N ILE A 49 -2.80 2.04 13.11
CA ILE A 49 -4.11 2.46 13.61
C ILE A 49 -5.16 1.96 12.63
N GLU A 50 -6.25 1.42 13.15
CA GLU A 50 -7.51 1.21 12.43
C GLU A 50 -8.53 2.19 12.99
N ASP A 51 -9.21 2.93 12.11
CA ASP A 51 -10.18 3.93 12.55
C ASP A 51 -11.42 3.89 11.66
N VAL A 52 -12.58 4.06 12.30
CA VAL A 52 -13.87 4.26 11.66
C VAL A 52 -14.28 5.67 12.07
N SER A 53 -14.15 6.62 11.15
CA SER A 53 -14.39 8.06 11.31
C SER A 53 -13.17 8.92 11.71
N LYS A 54 -12.39 9.31 10.70
CA LYS A 54 -11.98 10.71 10.51
C LYS A 54 -11.50 10.92 9.07
N GLU A 55 -12.13 11.86 8.36
CA GLU A 55 -11.58 12.41 7.13
C GLU A 55 -10.34 13.24 7.51
N GLY A 56 -9.18 12.62 7.45
CA GLY A 56 -7.91 13.26 7.70
C GLY A 56 -6.79 12.37 7.18
N GLU A 57 -6.23 12.70 6.02
CA GLU A 57 -5.01 12.04 5.56
C GLU A 57 -3.86 12.51 6.47
N PHE A 58 -3.26 11.61 7.26
CA PHE A 58 -2.05 11.94 8.02
C PHE A 58 -0.83 11.95 7.07
N ILE A 59 -0.79 12.94 6.18
CA ILE A 59 0.31 13.12 5.23
C ILE A 59 1.36 13.98 5.90
N LYS A 60 2.38 13.35 6.48
CA LYS A 60 3.66 14.07 6.68
C LYS A 60 4.20 14.42 5.29
N ILE A 61 4.62 15.67 5.09
CA ILE A 61 5.31 16.14 3.88
C ILE A 61 6.39 15.11 3.52
N GLY A 62 6.15 14.41 2.40
CA GLY A 62 6.86 13.18 2.06
C GLY A 62 8.19 13.45 1.35
N CYS A 63 9.10 12.49 1.41
CA CYS A 63 10.35 12.52 0.67
C CYS A 63 10.18 12.19 -0.83
N TYR A 64 9.01 11.67 -1.23
CA TYR A 64 8.65 11.25 -2.59
C TYR A 64 7.20 11.65 -2.90
N ASP A 65 6.83 11.58 -4.18
CA ASP A 65 5.47 11.80 -4.66
C ASP A 65 4.45 10.90 -3.96
N LEU A 66 3.27 11.46 -3.75
CA LEU A 66 2.14 10.78 -3.16
C LEU A 66 1.37 10.05 -4.27
N TRP A 67 1.22 8.73 -4.16
CA TRP A 67 0.38 7.96 -5.07
C TRP A 67 -1.02 7.84 -4.48
N LYS A 68 -2.02 8.26 -5.26
CA LYS A 68 -3.44 8.10 -4.95
C LYS A 68 -4.06 7.15 -5.95
N LEU A 69 -4.50 5.99 -5.50
CA LEU A 69 -5.06 4.92 -6.33
C LEU A 69 -6.45 4.53 -5.83
N ILE A 70 -7.25 3.91 -6.69
CA ILE A 70 -8.56 3.37 -6.34
C ILE A 70 -8.57 1.90 -6.75
N GLU A 71 -8.88 1.02 -5.82
CA GLU A 71 -8.98 -0.42 -6.09
C GLU A 71 -10.27 -1.01 -5.56
N THR A 72 -10.75 -2.07 -6.20
CA THR A 72 -11.92 -2.81 -5.71
C THR A 72 -11.47 -3.96 -4.83
N ALA A 73 -11.98 -3.99 -3.59
CA ALA A 73 -11.67 -5.00 -2.59
C ALA A 73 -12.83 -5.23 -1.64
N GLU A 74 -12.85 -6.39 -0.98
CA GLU A 74 -13.77 -6.66 0.12
C GLU A 74 -13.33 -5.88 1.37
N CYS A 75 -14.21 -5.07 1.95
CA CYS A 75 -13.90 -4.33 3.17
C CYS A 75 -13.87 -5.25 4.40
N ARG A 76 -12.79 -5.22 5.19
CA ARG A 76 -12.67 -6.03 6.43
C ARG A 76 -13.60 -5.61 7.57
N ASN A 77 -14.21 -4.44 7.48
CA ASN A 77 -15.11 -3.92 8.52
C ASN A 77 -16.59 -4.09 8.16
N CYS A 78 -16.97 -3.78 6.91
CA CYS A 78 -18.37 -3.90 6.48
C CYS A 78 -18.65 -5.09 5.55
N HIS A 79 -17.62 -5.83 5.15
CA HIS A 79 -17.70 -6.99 4.25
C HIS A 79 -18.29 -6.72 2.85
N VAL A 80 -18.52 -5.45 2.52
CA VAL A 80 -18.95 -5.04 1.18
C VAL A 80 -17.74 -4.97 0.28
N THR A 81 -17.83 -5.65 -0.87
CA THR A 81 -16.87 -5.49 -1.97
C THR A 81 -17.15 -4.19 -2.70
N GLY A 82 -16.17 -3.31 -2.76
CA GLY A 82 -16.33 -2.00 -3.36
C GLY A 82 -15.03 -1.19 -3.43
N PRO A 83 -15.12 0.08 -3.87
CA PRO A 83 -13.95 0.92 -4.07
C PRO A 83 -13.30 1.29 -2.74
N HIS A 84 -11.99 1.15 -2.71
CA HIS A 84 -11.09 1.56 -1.64
C HIS A 84 -10.10 2.59 -2.19
N ASP A 85 -9.90 3.68 -1.44
CA ASP A 85 -8.85 4.66 -1.71
C ASP A 85 -7.54 4.18 -1.11
N LEU A 86 -6.47 4.19 -1.91
CA LEU A 86 -5.12 3.93 -1.46
C LEU A 86 -4.32 5.22 -1.55
N THR A 87 -3.74 5.63 -0.42
CA THR A 87 -2.80 6.76 -0.37
C THR A 87 -1.44 6.22 0.07
N ILE A 88 -0.49 6.18 -0.85
CA ILE A 88 0.85 5.61 -0.65
C ILE A 88 1.88 6.72 -0.76
N GLY A 89 2.64 6.93 0.32
CA GLY A 89 3.72 7.90 0.38
C GLY A 89 5.06 7.27 0.73
N CYS A 90 6.04 8.13 1.01
CA CYS A 90 7.38 7.73 1.43
C CYS A 90 7.36 6.88 2.72
N ARG A 91 6.58 7.29 3.74
CA ARG A 91 6.56 6.63 5.07
C ARG A 91 5.19 6.22 5.58
N HIS A 92 4.17 6.30 4.73
CA HIS A 92 2.79 5.98 5.10
C HIS A 92 2.09 5.26 3.95
N PHE A 93 1.18 4.37 4.31
CA PHE A 93 0.26 3.71 3.39
C PHE A 93 -1.10 3.72 4.09
N THR A 94 -2.11 4.25 3.42
CA THR A 94 -3.49 4.26 3.92
C THR A 94 -4.39 3.52 2.96
N VAL A 95 -5.29 2.68 3.50
CA VAL A 95 -6.42 2.13 2.74
C VAL A 95 -7.71 2.58 3.38
N ARG A 96 -8.61 3.21 2.62
CA ARG A 96 -9.92 3.66 3.10
C ARG A 96 -11.04 3.02 2.29
N CYS A 97 -11.97 2.37 2.96
CA CYS A 97 -13.20 1.89 2.34
C CYS A 97 -14.16 3.05 2.08
N ARG A 98 -14.60 3.24 0.83
CA ARG A 98 -15.58 4.28 0.50
C ARG A 98 -17.01 3.97 1.00
N ASN A 99 -17.31 2.72 1.31
CA ASN A 99 -18.65 2.31 1.76
C ASN A 99 -18.90 2.66 3.23
N CYS A 100 -18.01 2.26 4.14
CA CYS A 100 -18.19 2.46 5.58
C CYS A 100 -17.18 3.43 6.21
N GLY A 101 -16.26 3.99 5.43
CA GLY A 101 -15.23 4.92 5.92
C GLY A 101 -14.13 4.27 6.75
N PHE A 102 -14.15 2.93 6.92
CA PHE A 102 -13.09 2.20 7.62
C PHE A 102 -11.75 2.48 6.96
N THR A 103 -10.82 2.99 7.76
CA THR A 103 -9.51 3.41 7.30
C THR A 103 -8.43 2.65 8.06
N HIS A 104 -7.58 1.98 7.30
CA HIS A 104 -6.44 1.24 7.82
C HIS A 104 -5.16 2.02 7.51
N PHE A 105 -4.48 2.47 8.58
CA PHE A 105 -3.24 3.22 8.50
C PHE A 105 -2.06 2.31 8.77
N TYR A 106 -1.18 2.18 7.78
CA TYR A 106 0.11 1.52 7.92
C TYR A 106 1.22 2.57 7.98
N LYS A 107 2.21 2.34 8.85
CA LYS A 107 3.45 3.11 8.92
C LYS A 107 4.57 2.33 8.24
N PHE A 108 5.52 3.05 7.66
CA PHE A 108 6.74 2.43 7.18
C PHE A 108 7.48 1.69 8.29
N ASP A 109 7.96 0.50 7.96
CA ASP A 109 8.73 -0.36 8.85
C ASP A 109 10.16 -0.51 8.34
N LEU A 110 10.33 -1.11 7.16
CA LEU A 110 11.63 -1.40 6.57
C LEU A 110 11.62 -1.25 5.05
N GLU A 111 12.82 -1.10 4.50
CA GLU A 111 13.10 -1.07 3.06
C GLU A 111 14.26 -2.01 2.75
N TYR A 112 14.12 -2.81 1.71
CA TYR A 112 15.17 -3.71 1.25
C TYR A 112 15.12 -3.88 -0.27
N ILE A 113 16.22 -4.36 -0.83
CA ILE A 113 16.28 -4.81 -2.22
C ILE A 113 16.24 -6.33 -2.18
N ALA A 114 15.16 -6.93 -2.70
CA ALA A 114 15.16 -8.37 -2.91
C ALA A 114 16.17 -8.67 -4.01
N THR A 115 17.32 -9.26 -3.66
CA THR A 115 18.14 -9.93 -4.68
C THR A 115 17.39 -11.18 -5.14
N ASP A 116 17.51 -11.54 -6.40
CA ASP A 116 16.79 -12.66 -7.06
C ASP A 116 17.12 -14.06 -6.45
N ASP A 117 17.83 -14.12 -5.32
CA ASP A 117 18.37 -15.33 -4.69
C ASP A 117 17.36 -16.16 -3.87
N LEU A 118 16.08 -15.79 -3.85
CA LEU A 118 15.00 -16.62 -3.27
C LEU A 118 14.18 -17.38 -4.33
N LYS A 119 14.67 -17.43 -5.58
CA LYS A 119 14.26 -18.45 -6.57
C LYS A 119 15.19 -19.66 -6.46
N ALA A 120 15.01 -20.46 -5.41
CA ALA A 120 15.58 -21.81 -5.32
C ALA A 120 14.52 -22.78 -4.79
#